data_AF-A0A9P9CME5-F1
#
_entry.id   AF-A0A9P9CME5-F1
#
_cell.length_a   1.000
_cell.length_b   1.000
_cell.length_c   1.000
_cell.angle_alpha   90.00
_cell.angle_beta   90.00
_cell.angle_gamma   90.00
#
_symmetry.space_group_name_H-M   'P 1'
#
loop_
_entity.id
_entity.type
_entity.pdbx_description
1 polymer ?
#
loop_
_entity_poly.entity_id
_entity_poly.type
_entity_poly.pdbx_seq_one_letter_code
_entity_poly.pdbx_strand_id
1 'polypeptide(L)'
;MGYALWLVPSDAEMDELRALMEFRPPQRRHTDAPSNRSRSYPHFEPHITVANFAHLPNNFKLESIVPDGNDLGAHFTSLERGDSYLGAMKLVMTASEGLITFRADIIGRLRRIGVENNSRRFPHLSLFYVDEADERSRLFQELQERGFVTNPSRNGRLTIKGNPRSDGPGIDHFTGVEVWLVNCVPRDVEKWRVLQKVNLTKPLSPERRAVNWNVAPQLPHPALGVDISSISTFHDDGDIPTMNHQVRTPERACAHSYSVLNE
;
A
#
# COMPACT_ATOMS: atom_id res chain seq x y z
N MET A 1 11.31 -1.18 9.47
CA MET A 1 10.51 -2.25 8.86
C MET A 1 10.59 -3.47 9.79
N GLY A 2 9.51 -4.25 9.84
CA GLY A 2 9.40 -5.44 10.68
C GLY A 2 8.70 -6.52 9.87
N TYR A 3 7.38 -6.60 9.99
CA TYR A 3 6.56 -7.60 9.31
C TYR A 3 5.45 -6.92 8.51
N ALA A 4 4.98 -7.60 7.47
CA ALA A 4 3.86 -7.16 6.64
C ALA A 4 2.92 -8.31 6.31
N LEU A 5 1.65 -7.99 6.12
CA LEU A 5 0.65 -8.85 5.51
C LEU A 5 0.41 -8.37 4.08
N TRP A 6 0.70 -9.25 3.13
CA TRP A 6 0.56 -8.99 1.71
C TRP A 6 -0.65 -9.75 1.18
N LEU A 7 -1.56 -9.04 0.51
CA LEU A 7 -2.54 -9.67 -0.36
C LEU A 7 -1.90 -9.82 -1.74
N VAL A 8 -2.01 -11.02 -2.30
CA VAL A 8 -1.28 -11.45 -3.49
C VAL A 8 -2.28 -11.72 -4.64
N PRO A 9 -1.96 -11.30 -5.88
CA PRO A 9 -2.87 -11.43 -7.02
C PRO A 9 -2.99 -12.89 -7.47
N SER A 10 -3.97 -13.16 -8.35
CA SER A 10 -4.10 -14.47 -9.01
C SER A 10 -2.86 -14.80 -9.85
N ASP A 11 -2.64 -16.09 -10.16
CA ASP A 11 -1.44 -16.52 -10.90
C ASP A 11 -1.28 -15.82 -12.26
N ALA A 12 -2.37 -15.63 -13.00
CA ALA A 12 -2.33 -14.95 -14.30
C ALA A 12 -1.96 -13.45 -14.17
N GLU A 13 -2.54 -12.77 -13.18
CA GLU A 13 -2.21 -11.36 -12.90
C GLU A 13 -0.78 -11.22 -12.35
N MET A 14 -0.35 -12.17 -11.51
CA MET A 14 1.00 -12.27 -10.95
C MET A 14 2.05 -12.34 -12.05
N ASP A 15 1.87 -13.22 -13.04
CA ASP A 15 2.81 -13.40 -14.13
C ASP A 15 2.94 -12.13 -15.00
N GLU A 16 1.81 -11.49 -15.32
CA GLU A 16 1.80 -10.24 -16.09
C GLU A 16 2.47 -9.09 -15.32
N LEU A 17 2.20 -8.98 -14.01
CA LEU A 17 2.84 -8.00 -13.12
C LEU A 17 4.35 -8.25 -12.97
N ARG A 18 4.78 -9.50 -12.78
CA ARG A 18 6.20 -9.85 -12.69
C ARG A 18 6.95 -9.51 -13.97
N ALA A 19 6.40 -9.89 -15.13
CA ALA A 19 6.98 -9.55 -16.42
C ALA A 19 7.15 -8.03 -16.59
N LEU A 20 6.15 -7.24 -16.16
CA LEU A 20 6.26 -5.78 -16.12
C LEU A 20 7.38 -5.33 -15.16
N MET A 21 7.41 -5.87 -13.95
CA MET A 21 8.36 -5.49 -12.89
C MET A 21 9.81 -5.89 -13.20
N GLU A 22 10.04 -6.75 -14.18
CA GLU A 22 11.36 -7.08 -14.74
C GLU A 22 11.88 -6.02 -15.73
N PHE A 23 11.02 -5.13 -16.24
CA PHE A 23 11.43 -4.10 -17.18
C PHE A 23 12.50 -3.17 -16.60
N ARG A 24 13.52 -2.88 -17.42
CA ARG A 24 14.54 -1.88 -17.13
C ARG A 24 14.64 -0.91 -18.32
N PRO A 25 14.67 0.41 -18.10
CA PRO A 25 15.00 1.36 -19.15
C PRO A 25 16.34 0.98 -19.80
N PRO A 26 16.52 1.13 -21.13
CA PRO A 26 17.80 0.85 -21.78
C PRO A 26 18.92 1.64 -21.09
N GLN A 27 20.15 1.17 -20.97
CA GLN A 27 21.19 2.03 -20.38
C GLN A 27 21.44 3.25 -21.28
N ARG A 28 21.65 4.44 -20.68
CA ARG A 28 22.16 5.57 -21.47
C ARG A 28 23.56 5.20 -21.94
N ARG A 29 23.76 5.18 -23.25
CA ARG A 29 25.10 5.13 -23.81
C ARG A 29 25.77 6.43 -23.39
N HIS A 30 26.83 6.33 -22.60
CA HIS A 30 27.68 7.41 -22.08
C HIS A 30 27.42 7.88 -20.64
N THR A 31 28.51 7.78 -19.86
CA THR A 31 28.95 8.46 -18.62
C THR A 31 28.74 7.85 -17.24
N ASP A 32 27.70 7.06 -16.97
CA ASP A 32 27.54 6.56 -15.59
C ASP A 32 27.83 5.06 -15.53
N ALA A 33 29.07 4.72 -15.19
CA ALA A 33 29.40 3.36 -14.77
C ALA A 33 28.38 2.97 -13.66
N PRO A 34 27.72 1.80 -13.74
CA PRO A 34 26.78 1.39 -12.71
C PRO A 34 27.53 1.45 -11.38
N SER A 35 27.12 2.35 -10.49
CA SER A 35 27.70 2.35 -9.16
C SER A 35 27.36 0.96 -8.59
N ASN A 36 28.37 0.21 -8.17
CA ASN A 36 28.22 -1.14 -7.57
C ASN A 36 27.41 -1.13 -6.25
N ARG A 37 26.67 -0.04 -5.97
CA ARG A 37 25.96 0.28 -4.74
C ARG A 37 24.50 0.65 -4.99
N SER A 38 24.01 0.67 -6.23
CA SER A 38 22.59 0.94 -6.48
C SER A 38 21.74 -0.16 -5.85
N ARG A 39 20.76 0.25 -5.05
CA ARG A 39 19.74 -0.63 -4.47
C ARG A 39 18.48 -0.68 -5.35
N SER A 40 18.52 -0.01 -6.49
CA SER A 40 17.38 0.09 -7.40
C SER A 40 17.06 -1.25 -8.01
N TYR A 41 15.77 -1.41 -8.30
CA TYR A 41 15.24 -2.58 -8.96
C TYR A 41 15.43 -3.92 -8.23
N PRO A 42 15.24 -3.97 -6.89
CA PRO A 42 15.25 -5.24 -6.20
C PRO A 42 14.09 -6.11 -6.71
N HIS A 43 14.26 -7.42 -6.66
CA HIS A 43 13.17 -8.34 -6.89
C HIS A 43 12.26 -8.43 -5.66
N PHE A 44 10.96 -8.34 -5.89
CA PHE A 44 9.93 -8.62 -4.90
C PHE A 44 8.64 -9.02 -5.61
N GLU A 45 7.76 -9.66 -4.86
CA GLU A 45 6.54 -10.23 -5.40
C GLU A 45 5.44 -9.17 -5.53
N PRO A 46 4.67 -9.10 -6.63
CA PRO A 46 3.51 -8.24 -6.74
C PRO A 46 2.53 -8.43 -5.57
N HIS A 47 2.21 -7.35 -4.85
CA HIS A 47 1.32 -7.42 -3.70
C HIS A 47 0.67 -6.07 -3.36
N ILE A 48 -0.47 -6.14 -2.65
CA ILE A 48 -1.01 -5.02 -1.89
C ILE A 48 -0.66 -5.23 -0.41
N THR A 49 0.00 -4.25 0.21
CA THR A 49 0.25 -4.29 1.66
C THR A 49 -1.04 -3.99 2.42
N VAL A 50 -1.65 -5.03 3.03
CA VAL A 50 -2.87 -4.91 3.83
C VAL A 50 -2.56 -4.26 5.18
N ALA A 51 -1.52 -4.76 5.84
CA ALA A 51 -1.04 -4.28 7.13
C ALA A 51 0.48 -4.38 7.23
N ASN A 52 1.09 -3.55 8.07
CA ASN A 52 2.49 -3.68 8.46
C ASN A 52 2.67 -3.33 9.95
N PHE A 53 3.65 -3.95 10.59
CA PHE A 53 3.85 -3.81 12.03
C PHE A 53 5.30 -4.12 12.41
N ALA A 54 5.75 -3.60 13.56
CA ALA A 54 7.15 -3.70 13.98
C ALA A 54 7.49 -5.06 14.60
N HIS A 55 6.58 -5.62 15.40
CA HIS A 55 6.81 -6.82 16.21
C HIS A 55 5.79 -7.90 15.87
N LEU A 56 6.26 -9.14 15.71
CA LEU A 56 5.43 -10.32 15.54
C LEU A 56 5.31 -11.05 16.87
N PRO A 57 4.11 -11.24 17.44
CA PRO A 57 3.93 -12.02 18.66
C PRO A 57 4.42 -13.47 18.48
N ASN A 58 5.02 -14.06 19.53
CA ASN A 58 5.60 -15.41 19.46
C ASN A 58 4.59 -16.50 19.06
N ASN A 59 3.32 -16.32 19.41
CA ASN A 59 2.21 -17.23 19.11
C ASN A 59 1.36 -16.77 17.92
N PHE A 60 1.89 -15.88 17.07
CA PHE A 60 1.16 -15.40 15.91
C PHE A 60 0.85 -16.55 14.93
N LYS A 61 -0.42 -16.65 14.56
CA LYS A 61 -0.90 -17.57 13.53
C LYS A 61 -1.61 -16.74 12.48
N LEU A 62 -1.11 -16.71 11.25
CA LEU A 62 -1.70 -15.90 10.18
C LEU A 62 -3.18 -16.24 9.99
N GLU A 63 -3.56 -17.48 10.23
CA GLU A 63 -4.88 -17.98 9.87
C GLU A 63 -5.95 -17.69 10.92
N SER A 64 -5.55 -17.26 12.12
CA SER A 64 -6.48 -16.65 13.06
C SER A 64 -6.77 -15.19 12.67
N ILE A 65 -5.84 -14.54 11.98
CA ILE A 65 -5.96 -13.13 11.58
C ILE A 65 -6.70 -12.96 10.25
N VAL A 66 -6.48 -13.86 9.29
CA VAL A 66 -7.07 -13.75 7.96
C VAL A 66 -8.54 -14.24 7.98
N PRO A 67 -9.54 -13.39 7.70
CA PRO A 67 -10.93 -13.81 7.56
C PRO A 67 -11.14 -14.54 6.21
N ASP A 68 -12.31 -15.15 6.04
CA ASP A 68 -12.76 -15.55 4.71
C ASP A 68 -12.88 -14.31 3.81
N GLY A 69 -12.44 -14.43 2.56
CA GLY A 69 -12.48 -13.36 1.58
C GLY A 69 -13.53 -13.61 0.52
N ASN A 70 -14.44 -12.66 0.31
CA ASN A 70 -15.31 -12.60 -0.87
C ASN A 70 -15.01 -11.30 -1.60
N ASP A 71 -14.91 -11.36 -2.94
CA ASP A 71 -14.69 -10.19 -3.79
C ASP A 71 -13.51 -9.32 -3.35
N LEU A 72 -12.30 -9.91 -3.31
CA LEU A 72 -11.07 -9.20 -2.94
C LEU A 72 -10.44 -8.49 -4.15
N GLY A 73 -11.29 -7.85 -4.95
CA GLY A 73 -10.93 -7.16 -6.18
C GLY A 73 -10.50 -5.71 -5.97
N ALA A 74 -9.71 -5.21 -6.91
CA ALA A 74 -9.45 -3.78 -7.08
C ALA A 74 -9.13 -3.46 -8.54
N HIS A 75 -9.46 -2.25 -8.99
CA HIS A 75 -9.19 -1.79 -10.35
C HIS A 75 -8.07 -0.75 -10.38
N PHE A 76 -7.23 -0.78 -11.41
CA PHE A 76 -6.16 0.20 -11.56
C PHE A 76 -6.70 1.55 -12.05
N THR A 77 -6.35 2.61 -11.32
CA THR A 77 -6.84 3.96 -11.58
C THR A 77 -5.75 4.82 -12.19
N SER A 78 -4.54 4.79 -11.63
CA SER A 78 -3.41 5.58 -12.12
C SER A 78 -2.07 4.91 -11.80
N LEU A 79 -1.04 5.25 -12.58
CA LEU A 79 0.35 5.01 -12.23
C LEU A 79 0.91 6.28 -11.60
N GLU A 80 1.43 6.19 -10.39
CA GLU A 80 2.07 7.30 -9.69
C GLU A 80 3.57 7.07 -9.50
N ARG A 81 4.34 8.10 -9.83
CA ARG A 81 5.76 8.21 -9.48
C ARG A 81 5.90 8.91 -8.13
N GLY A 82 6.55 8.25 -7.18
CA GLY A 82 6.88 8.87 -5.89
C GLY A 82 8.30 9.42 -5.82
N ASP A 83 8.62 9.97 -4.66
CA ASP A 83 9.86 10.68 -4.33
C ASP A 83 10.82 9.88 -3.42
N SER A 84 10.39 8.70 -2.97
CA SER A 84 11.13 7.83 -2.04
C SER A 84 11.38 6.46 -2.63
N TYR A 85 12.41 5.76 -2.12
CA TYR A 85 12.79 4.42 -2.58
C TYR A 85 11.63 3.42 -2.61
N LEU A 86 10.89 3.25 -1.50
CA LEU A 86 9.74 2.33 -1.41
C LEU A 86 8.47 2.87 -2.08
N GLY A 87 8.44 4.16 -2.40
CA GLY A 87 7.32 4.81 -3.08
C GLY A 87 7.60 5.11 -4.54
N ALA A 88 8.71 4.61 -5.11
CA ALA A 88 9.25 5.10 -6.37
C ALA A 88 8.26 4.99 -7.53
N MET A 89 7.61 3.83 -7.65
CA MET A 89 6.57 3.59 -8.64
C MET A 89 5.46 2.73 -8.06
N LYS A 90 4.21 3.17 -8.16
CA LYS A 90 3.06 2.41 -7.65
C LYS A 90 1.82 2.58 -8.51
N LEU A 91 1.00 1.54 -8.57
CA LEU A 91 -0.37 1.62 -9.05
C LEU A 91 -1.28 2.08 -7.91
N VAL A 92 -2.06 3.12 -8.18
CA VAL A 92 -3.18 3.53 -7.33
C VAL A 92 -4.44 2.85 -7.85
N MET A 93 -5.27 2.40 -6.91
CA MET A 93 -6.33 1.45 -7.21
C MET A 93 -7.60 1.85 -6.48
N THR A 94 -8.74 1.50 -7.08
CA THR A 94 -10.04 1.57 -6.42
C THR A 94 -10.39 0.18 -5.92
N ALA A 95 -10.49 0.02 -4.59
CA ALA A 95 -10.86 -1.25 -3.96
C ALA A 95 -12.35 -1.54 -4.10
N SER A 96 -12.71 -2.83 -4.18
CA SER A 96 -14.08 -3.28 -3.91
C SER A 96 -14.46 -3.06 -2.43
N GLU A 97 -15.76 -3.06 -2.13
CA GLU A 97 -16.25 -3.04 -0.75
C GLU A 97 -15.77 -4.27 0.04
N GLY A 98 -15.70 -5.44 -0.63
CA GLY A 98 -15.17 -6.67 -0.05
C GLY A 98 -13.73 -6.52 0.42
N LEU A 99 -12.87 -5.92 -0.40
CA LEU A 99 -11.47 -5.69 -0.05
C LEU A 99 -11.30 -4.66 1.09
N ILE A 100 -12.11 -3.61 1.13
CA ILE A 100 -12.10 -2.63 2.23
C ILE A 100 -12.49 -3.30 3.56
N THR A 101 -13.57 -4.08 3.53
CA THR A 101 -14.07 -4.82 4.70
C THR A 101 -13.03 -5.85 5.18
N PHE A 102 -12.46 -6.62 4.26
CA PHE A 102 -11.40 -7.59 4.54
C PHE A 102 -10.20 -6.97 5.26
N ARG A 103 -9.74 -5.79 4.79
CA ARG A 103 -8.65 -5.06 5.47
C ARG A 103 -9.05 -4.60 6.87
N ALA A 104 -10.26 -4.04 7.01
CA ALA A 104 -10.74 -3.57 8.31
C ALA A 104 -10.78 -4.71 9.34
N ASP A 105 -11.24 -5.90 8.93
CA ASP A 105 -11.29 -7.10 9.76
C ASP A 105 -9.90 -7.56 10.19
N ILE A 106 -8.93 -7.62 9.26
CA ILE A 106 -7.53 -7.96 9.57
C ILE A 106 -6.97 -6.96 10.60
N ILE A 107 -7.15 -5.66 10.38
CA ILE A 107 -6.65 -4.62 11.30
C ILE A 107 -7.32 -4.74 12.67
N GLY A 108 -8.62 -5.01 12.72
CA GLY A 108 -9.36 -5.24 13.95
C GLY A 108 -8.82 -6.45 14.73
N ARG A 109 -8.56 -7.57 14.05
CA ARG A 109 -7.99 -8.79 14.66
C ARG A 109 -6.56 -8.58 15.15
N LEU A 110 -5.71 -7.91 14.37
CA LEU A 110 -4.36 -7.52 14.79
C LEU A 110 -4.40 -6.67 16.07
N ARG A 111 -5.29 -5.67 16.13
CA ARG A 111 -5.43 -4.81 17.31
C ARG A 111 -5.82 -5.59 18.57
N ARG A 112 -6.71 -6.59 18.47
CA ARG A 112 -7.12 -7.43 19.62
C ARG A 112 -5.98 -8.24 20.21
N ILE A 113 -4.97 -8.57 19.41
CA ILE A 113 -3.77 -9.27 19.88
C ILE A 113 -2.60 -8.32 20.18
N GLY A 114 -2.88 -7.02 20.32
CA GLY A 114 -1.89 -6.00 20.67
C GLY A 114 -0.92 -5.64 19.55
N VAL A 115 -1.28 -5.91 18.29
CA VAL A 115 -0.45 -5.55 17.11
C VAL A 115 -1.00 -4.28 16.46
N GLU A 116 -0.18 -3.24 16.43
CA GLU A 116 -0.52 -1.96 15.79
C GLU A 116 -0.15 -1.95 14.31
N ASN A 117 -1.12 -1.63 13.46
CA ASN A 117 -0.88 -1.43 12.03
C ASN A 117 -0.32 -0.02 11.75
N ASN A 118 0.79 0.04 11.02
CA ASN A 118 1.44 1.29 10.61
C ASN A 118 1.17 1.67 9.13
N SER A 119 0.36 0.89 8.40
CA SER A 119 0.08 1.13 6.98
C SER A 119 -0.88 2.30 6.80
N ARG A 120 -0.41 3.36 6.14
CA ARG A 120 -1.14 4.64 5.95
C ARG A 120 -1.91 4.74 4.62
N ARG A 121 -1.49 4.01 3.59
CA ARG A 121 -2.05 4.11 2.23
C ARG A 121 -2.56 2.75 1.78
N PHE A 122 -3.80 2.70 1.31
CA PHE A 122 -4.44 1.49 0.83
C PHE A 122 -5.65 1.82 -0.08
N PRO A 123 -5.90 1.06 -1.16
CA PRO A 123 -5.00 0.07 -1.77
C PRO A 123 -3.96 0.73 -2.69
N HIS A 124 -2.77 0.15 -2.77
CA HIS A 124 -1.79 0.43 -3.82
C HIS A 124 -0.87 -0.77 -4.00
N LEU A 125 -0.30 -0.90 -5.20
CA LEU A 125 0.68 -1.93 -5.54
C LEU A 125 1.97 -1.25 -5.99
N SER A 126 3.07 -1.47 -5.26
CA SER A 126 4.39 -1.01 -5.69
C SER A 126 4.87 -1.85 -6.87
N LEU A 127 5.30 -1.20 -7.95
CA LEU A 127 5.86 -1.88 -9.12
C LEU A 127 7.39 -1.89 -9.09
N PHE A 128 8.00 -0.78 -8.67
CA PHE A 128 9.45 -0.64 -8.68
C PHE A 128 9.90 0.13 -7.44
N TYR A 129 11.05 -0.28 -6.90
CA TYR A 129 11.81 0.50 -5.92
C TYR A 129 13.08 1.01 -6.58
N VAL A 130 13.25 2.33 -6.58
CA VAL A 130 14.35 3.00 -7.29
C VAL A 130 14.87 4.13 -6.41
N ASP A 131 16.18 4.11 -6.16
CA ASP A 131 16.87 5.04 -5.27
C ASP A 131 17.13 6.39 -5.97
N GLU A 132 17.58 6.34 -7.22
CA GLU A 132 17.95 7.52 -8.01
C GLU A 132 16.72 8.26 -8.58
N ALA A 133 16.67 9.59 -8.42
CA ALA A 133 15.50 10.40 -8.75
C ALA A 133 15.29 10.61 -10.27
N ASP A 134 16.39 10.74 -11.01
CA ASP A 134 16.41 10.79 -12.46
C ASP A 134 15.98 9.45 -13.06
N GLU A 135 16.44 8.33 -12.50
CA GLU A 135 16.03 7.00 -12.94
C GLU A 135 14.54 6.73 -12.67
N ARG A 136 13.99 7.20 -11.53
CA ARG A 136 12.53 7.20 -11.30
C ARG A 136 11.76 7.92 -12.41
N SER A 137 12.27 9.08 -12.82
CA SER A 137 11.63 9.91 -13.85
C SER A 137 11.69 9.24 -15.21
N ARG A 138 12.86 8.68 -15.53
CA ARG A 138 13.09 7.95 -16.76
C ARG A 138 12.23 6.70 -16.88
N LEU A 139 12.20 5.88 -15.84
CA LEU A 139 11.38 4.67 -15.77
C LEU A 139 9.90 5.00 -16.03
N PHE A 140 9.38 6.05 -15.38
CA PHE A 140 8.00 6.50 -15.59
C PHE A 140 7.70 6.79 -17.07
N GLN A 141 8.56 7.60 -17.69
CA GLN A 141 8.42 7.99 -19.09
C GLN A 141 8.49 6.77 -20.03
N GLU A 142 9.48 5.89 -19.83
CA GLU A 142 9.67 4.71 -20.69
C GLU A 142 8.52 3.70 -20.58
N LEU A 143 7.91 3.55 -19.39
CA LEU A 143 6.73 2.70 -19.22
C LEU A 143 5.53 3.22 -20.04
N GLN A 144 5.35 4.54 -20.09
CA GLN A 144 4.28 5.17 -20.87
C GLN A 144 4.56 5.12 -22.37
N GLU A 145 5.75 5.55 -22.80
CA GLU A 145 6.12 5.64 -24.22
C GLU A 145 6.15 4.27 -24.91
N ARG A 146 6.55 3.22 -24.19
CA ARG A 146 6.58 1.85 -24.74
C ARG A 146 5.25 1.13 -24.64
N GLY A 147 4.21 1.75 -24.05
CA GLY A 147 2.89 1.14 -23.93
C GLY A 147 2.81 0.00 -22.91
N PHE A 148 3.71 -0.06 -21.93
CA PHE A 148 3.53 -0.93 -20.76
C PHE A 148 2.33 -0.50 -19.92
N VAL A 149 2.07 0.81 -19.91
CA VAL A 149 0.95 1.42 -19.22
C VAL A 149 0.16 2.25 -20.20
N THR A 150 -1.08 1.86 -20.42
CA THR A 150 -2.00 2.62 -21.26
C THR A 150 -3.00 3.35 -20.36
N ASN A 151 -3.10 4.66 -20.60
CA ASN A 151 -4.06 5.50 -19.91
C ASN A 151 -5.48 5.00 -20.17
N PRO A 152 -6.39 5.28 -19.23
CA PRO A 152 -7.74 4.74 -19.28
C PRO A 152 -8.42 5.00 -20.60
N SER A 153 -8.85 3.90 -21.23
CA SER A 153 -9.77 3.94 -22.37
C SER A 153 -11.18 4.32 -21.87
N ARG A 154 -12.22 4.16 -22.70
CA ARG A 154 -13.61 4.56 -22.43
C ARG A 154 -14.18 4.15 -21.07
N ASN A 155 -13.61 3.17 -20.38
CA ASN A 155 -14.03 2.66 -19.08
C ASN A 155 -13.36 3.35 -17.86
N GLY A 156 -12.44 4.30 -18.07
CA GLY A 156 -11.79 5.01 -16.96
C GLY A 156 -10.74 4.18 -16.19
N ARG A 157 -10.33 3.00 -16.69
CA ARG A 157 -9.37 2.11 -16.02
C ARG A 157 -8.01 2.06 -16.70
N LEU A 158 -6.95 2.21 -15.91
CA LEU A 158 -5.58 2.03 -16.36
C LEU A 158 -5.34 0.56 -16.71
N THR A 159 -4.71 0.29 -17.84
CA THR A 159 -4.32 -1.07 -18.23
C THR A 159 -2.80 -1.18 -18.22
N ILE A 160 -2.29 -2.30 -17.73
CA ILE A 160 -0.87 -2.62 -17.76
C ILE A 160 -0.62 -3.88 -18.59
N LYS A 161 0.58 -3.97 -19.15
CA LYS A 161 1.08 -5.15 -19.86
C LYS A 161 2.46 -5.53 -19.33
N GLY A 162 2.70 -6.82 -19.16
CA GLY A 162 4.01 -7.40 -18.89
C GLY A 162 4.91 -7.38 -20.12
N ASN A 163 4.30 -7.51 -21.30
CA ASN A 163 4.99 -7.32 -22.57
C ASN A 163 4.17 -6.42 -23.50
N PRO A 164 4.63 -5.20 -23.82
CA PRO A 164 3.88 -4.26 -24.66
C PRO A 164 3.74 -4.74 -26.11
N ARG A 165 4.56 -5.70 -26.55
CA ARG A 165 4.46 -6.33 -27.88
C ARG A 165 3.47 -7.48 -27.92
N SER A 166 2.90 -7.87 -26.78
CA SER A 166 1.84 -8.88 -26.74
C SER A 166 0.54 -8.30 -27.27
N ASP A 167 -0.11 -9.04 -28.16
CA ASP A 167 -1.43 -8.72 -28.70
C ASP A 167 -2.56 -8.89 -27.65
N GLY A 168 -2.25 -9.44 -26.47
CA GLY A 168 -3.20 -9.60 -25.38
C GLY A 168 -3.75 -8.26 -24.83
N PRO A 169 -4.92 -8.27 -24.18
CA PRO A 169 -5.60 -7.06 -23.71
C PRO A 169 -4.89 -6.36 -22.54
N GLY A 170 -3.87 -6.95 -21.92
CA GLY A 170 -3.31 -6.49 -20.66
C GLY A 170 -4.27 -6.75 -19.48
N ILE A 171 -3.90 -6.28 -18.30
CA ILE A 171 -4.72 -6.38 -17.08
C ILE A 171 -5.04 -4.98 -16.53
N ASP A 172 -6.26 -4.79 -16.04
CA ASP A 172 -6.77 -3.53 -15.49
C ASP A 172 -7.24 -3.67 -14.02
N HIS A 173 -6.96 -4.82 -13.42
CA HIS A 173 -7.45 -5.19 -12.10
C HIS A 173 -6.48 -6.11 -11.36
N PHE A 174 -6.81 -6.32 -10.10
CA PHE A 174 -6.13 -7.18 -9.15
C PHE A 174 -7.16 -8.03 -8.43
N THR A 175 -6.90 -9.32 -8.32
CA THR A 175 -7.76 -10.28 -7.63
C THR A 175 -6.98 -10.96 -6.51
N GLY A 176 -7.26 -10.60 -5.27
CA GLY A 176 -6.58 -11.19 -4.11
C GLY A 176 -6.94 -12.65 -3.88
N VAL A 177 -5.96 -13.56 -3.98
CA VAL A 177 -6.17 -15.02 -3.82
C VAL A 177 -5.43 -15.62 -2.63
N GLU A 178 -4.39 -14.95 -2.12
CA GLU A 178 -3.62 -15.40 -0.97
C GLU A 178 -3.23 -14.22 -0.06
N VAL A 179 -3.11 -14.49 1.24
CA VAL A 179 -2.44 -13.58 2.19
C VAL A 179 -1.13 -14.19 2.64
N TRP A 180 -0.04 -13.44 2.53
CA TRP A 180 1.28 -13.86 2.97
C TRP A 180 1.74 -13.01 4.16
N LEU A 181 2.29 -13.66 5.19
CA LEU A 181 3.06 -13.00 6.24
C LEU A 181 4.52 -12.92 5.79
N VAL A 182 5.07 -11.72 5.76
CA VAL A 182 6.42 -11.47 5.26
C VAL A 182 7.26 -10.76 6.32
N ASN A 183 8.49 -11.23 6.53
CA ASN A 183 9.53 -10.51 7.26
C ASN A 183 10.21 -9.52 6.30
N CYS A 184 10.03 -8.22 6.55
CA CYS A 184 10.54 -7.14 5.74
C CYS A 184 11.80 -6.54 6.41
N VAL A 185 12.97 -7.10 6.10
CA VAL A 185 14.25 -6.58 6.58
C VAL A 185 14.43 -5.11 6.15
N PRO A 186 14.73 -4.18 7.07
CA PRO A 186 14.95 -2.77 6.74
C PRO A 186 16.01 -2.57 5.66
N ARG A 187 15.71 -1.72 4.67
CA ARG A 187 16.62 -1.27 3.59
C ARG A 187 17.13 -2.38 2.65
N ASP A 188 16.75 -3.63 2.84
CA ASP A 188 17.26 -4.76 2.07
C ASP A 188 16.10 -5.66 1.60
N VAL A 189 15.50 -5.25 0.48
CA VAL A 189 14.29 -5.90 -0.08
C VAL A 189 14.59 -7.34 -0.52
N GLU A 190 15.80 -7.59 -1.03
CA GLU A 190 16.29 -8.92 -1.42
C GLU A 190 16.36 -9.90 -0.25
N LYS A 191 16.38 -9.39 1.00
CA LYS A 191 16.35 -10.20 2.22
C LYS A 191 14.94 -10.41 2.78
N TRP A 192 13.90 -9.93 2.12
CA TRP A 192 12.53 -10.17 2.57
C TRP A 192 12.18 -11.64 2.40
N ARG A 193 11.46 -12.21 3.38
CA ARG A 193 11.15 -13.65 3.41
C ARG A 193 9.69 -13.86 3.77
N VAL A 194 9.01 -14.68 2.97
CA VAL A 194 7.67 -15.18 3.30
C VAL A 194 7.80 -16.18 4.45
N LEU A 195 7.04 -15.98 5.51
CA LEU A 195 7.03 -16.82 6.71
C LEU A 195 5.84 -17.79 6.72
N GLN A 196 4.65 -17.31 6.32
CA GLN A 196 3.41 -18.07 6.29
C GLN A 196 2.55 -17.62 5.10
N LYS A 197 1.72 -18.52 4.57
CA LYS A 197 0.76 -18.25 3.49
C LYS A 197 -0.60 -18.80 3.85
N VAL A 198 -1.65 -18.07 3.47
CA VAL A 198 -3.04 -18.52 3.54
C VAL A 198 -3.67 -18.35 2.17
N ASN A 199 -4.17 -19.45 1.64
CA ASN A 199 -4.92 -19.46 0.40
C ASN A 199 -6.40 -19.14 0.69
N LEU A 200 -6.95 -18.19 -0.06
CA LEU A 200 -8.31 -17.67 0.13
C LEU A 200 -9.34 -18.34 -0.80
N THR A 201 -8.89 -19.10 -1.81
CA THR A 201 -9.79 -19.83 -2.72
C THR A 201 -10.18 -21.20 -2.18
N LYS A 202 -9.49 -21.70 -1.16
CA LYS A 202 -9.85 -22.91 -0.44
C LYS A 202 -10.74 -22.55 0.76
N PRO A 203 -11.89 -23.22 0.93
CA PRO A 203 -12.70 -23.04 2.12
C PRO A 203 -11.86 -23.33 3.37
N LEU A 204 -11.86 -22.41 4.35
CA LEU A 204 -11.18 -22.63 5.62
C LEU A 204 -11.71 -23.91 6.29
N SER A 205 -10.82 -24.70 6.89
CA SER A 205 -11.20 -25.93 7.60
C SER A 205 -12.23 -25.65 8.71
N PRO A 206 -13.16 -26.58 9.02
CA PRO A 206 -14.22 -26.38 10.03
C PRO A 206 -13.70 -25.90 11.39
N GLU A 207 -12.51 -26.36 11.80
CA GLU A 207 -11.84 -25.96 13.04
C GLU A 207 -11.53 -24.46 13.12
N ARG A 208 -11.41 -23.76 11.97
CA ARG A 208 -11.14 -22.31 11.91
C ARG A 208 -12.38 -21.45 12.11
N ARG A 209 -13.58 -21.96 11.83
CA ARG A 209 -14.85 -21.24 12.08
C ARG A 209 -15.16 -21.11 13.56
N ALA A 210 -14.57 -21.97 14.41
CA ALA A 210 -14.85 -22.05 15.83
C ALA A 210 -14.08 -21.03 16.69
N VAL A 211 -13.20 -20.20 16.11
CA VAL A 211 -12.55 -19.13 16.88
C VAL A 211 -13.58 -18.03 17.13
N ASN A 212 -14.30 -18.16 18.26
CA ASN A 212 -15.29 -17.20 18.68
C ASN A 212 -14.60 -15.93 19.19
N TRP A 213 -14.40 -14.97 18.29
CA TRP A 213 -13.78 -13.67 18.60
C TRP A 213 -14.65 -12.75 19.46
N ASN A 214 -15.86 -13.19 19.85
CA ASN A 214 -16.72 -12.46 20.78
C ASN A 214 -16.29 -12.62 22.25
N VAL A 215 -15.26 -13.40 22.54
CA VAL A 215 -14.65 -13.42 23.87
C VAL A 215 -13.62 -12.29 23.91
N ALA A 216 -14.00 -11.15 24.48
CA ALA A 216 -13.05 -10.11 24.82
C ALA A 216 -11.92 -10.74 25.66
N PRO A 217 -10.64 -10.44 25.38
CA PRO A 217 -9.58 -10.87 26.27
C PRO A 217 -9.89 -10.30 27.66
N GLN A 218 -10.06 -11.18 28.66
CA GLN A 218 -10.07 -10.76 30.04
C GLN A 218 -8.71 -10.11 30.30
N LEU A 219 -8.69 -8.78 30.30
CA LEU A 219 -7.55 -8.03 30.80
C LEU A 219 -7.30 -8.55 32.22
N PRO A 220 -6.05 -8.87 32.60
CA PRO A 220 -5.75 -9.22 33.98
C PRO A 220 -6.23 -8.06 34.85
N HIS A 221 -7.13 -8.37 35.79
CA HIS A 221 -7.56 -7.41 36.80
C HIS A 221 -6.32 -6.77 37.43
N PRO A 222 -6.26 -5.43 37.52
CA PRO A 222 -5.23 -4.81 38.33
C PRO A 222 -5.43 -5.30 39.76
N ALA A 223 -4.39 -5.94 40.32
CA ALA A 223 -4.35 -6.26 41.74
C ALA A 223 -4.59 -4.95 42.51
N LEU A 224 -5.67 -4.94 43.29
CA LEU A 224 -6.02 -3.88 44.22
C LEU A 224 -4.83 -3.61 45.16
N GLY A 225 -4.41 -2.36 45.25
CA GLY A 225 -3.45 -1.93 46.28
C GLY A 225 -2.58 -0.74 45.91
N VAL A 226 -3.16 0.38 45.44
CA VAL A 226 -2.50 1.69 45.59
C VAL A 226 -3.54 2.67 46.13
N ASP A 227 -3.31 3.05 47.38
CA ASP A 227 -4.01 4.10 48.11
C ASP A 227 -3.66 5.46 47.48
N ILE A 228 -4.66 6.14 46.94
CA ILE A 228 -4.57 7.51 46.42
C ILE A 228 -5.35 8.44 47.34
N SER A 229 -4.85 8.59 48.55
CA SER A 229 -5.21 9.65 49.48
C SER A 229 -4.15 10.76 49.49
N SER A 230 -3.92 11.37 48.33
CA SER A 230 -3.21 12.67 48.25
C SER A 230 -3.34 13.26 46.84
N ILE A 231 -4.47 13.91 46.56
CA ILE A 231 -4.57 14.92 45.50
C ILE A 231 -4.71 16.26 46.20
N SER A 232 -3.57 16.96 46.28
CA SER A 232 -3.47 18.37 46.66
C SER A 232 -4.05 19.22 45.54
N THR A 233 -4.93 20.12 45.94
CA THR A 233 -5.37 21.32 45.22
C THR A 233 -4.18 22.08 44.62
N PHE A 234 -4.26 22.40 43.33
CA PHE A 234 -3.46 23.45 42.72
C PHE A 234 -4.37 24.45 42.02
N HIS A 235 -4.07 25.72 42.27
CA HIS A 235 -4.82 26.90 41.89
C HIS A 235 -4.80 27.17 40.38
N ASP A 236 -5.94 27.71 39.97
CA ASP A 236 -6.21 28.72 38.96
C ASP A 236 -5.03 29.67 38.64
N ASP A 237 -4.78 29.86 37.34
CA ASP A 237 -4.40 31.13 36.68
C ASP A 237 -3.94 30.84 35.25
N GLY A 238 -4.70 31.32 34.25
CA GLY A 238 -4.36 31.11 32.84
C GLY A 238 -5.30 31.82 31.88
N ASP A 239 -5.03 33.11 31.68
CA ASP A 239 -5.67 34.05 30.76
C ASP A 239 -5.98 33.51 29.35
N ILE A 240 -7.18 33.85 28.86
CA ILE A 240 -7.63 33.66 27.49
C ILE A 240 -7.38 34.94 26.68
N PRO A 241 -6.55 34.93 25.61
CA PRO A 241 -6.61 35.96 24.60
C PRO A 241 -7.56 35.55 23.47
N THR A 242 -8.67 36.28 23.36
CA THR A 242 -9.55 36.30 22.20
C THR A 242 -8.80 36.81 20.96
N MET A 243 -8.70 36.00 19.91
CA MET A 243 -8.35 36.48 18.56
C MET A 243 -9.59 36.52 17.67
N ASN A 244 -10.03 37.76 17.40
CA ASN A 244 -10.88 38.13 16.28
C ASN A 244 -10.08 37.94 14.98
N HIS A 245 -10.56 37.10 14.06
CA HIS A 245 -10.17 37.20 12.66
C HIS A 245 -11.35 37.60 11.78
N GLN A 246 -11.26 38.87 11.38
CA GLN A 246 -12.04 39.55 10.36
C GLN A 246 -11.95 38.83 9.01
N VAL A 247 -13.11 38.48 8.48
CA VAL A 247 -13.30 38.10 7.07
C VAL A 247 -13.09 39.35 6.21
N ARG A 248 -12.10 39.33 5.32
CA ARG A 248 -11.97 40.28 4.20
C ARG A 248 -11.90 39.50 2.89
N THR A 249 -12.97 39.58 2.12
CA THR A 249 -12.99 39.36 0.68
C THR A 249 -12.30 40.50 -0.07
N PRO A 250 -11.70 40.21 -1.22
CA PRO A 250 -11.76 41.16 -2.33
C PRO A 250 -12.41 40.55 -3.58
N GLU A 251 -13.39 41.28 -4.08
CA GLU A 251 -13.89 41.21 -5.46
C GLU A 251 -12.91 41.85 -6.46
N ARG A 252 -13.17 41.57 -7.74
CA ARG A 252 -12.77 42.25 -9.00
C ARG A 252 -11.38 41.87 -9.57
N ALA A 253 -11.33 41.17 -10.70
CA ALA A 253 -11.69 41.55 -12.08
C ALA A 253 -10.51 42.17 -12.83
N CYS A 254 -10.00 41.45 -13.82
CA CYS A 254 -9.43 41.99 -15.04
C CYS A 254 -9.60 40.95 -16.16
N ALA A 255 -10.52 41.23 -17.07
CA ALA A 255 -10.47 40.72 -18.43
C ALA A 255 -9.22 41.29 -19.13
N HIS A 256 -8.63 40.56 -20.07
CA HIS A 256 -8.21 41.10 -21.36
C HIS A 256 -8.10 39.97 -22.38
N SER A 257 -8.86 40.17 -23.43
CA SER A 257 -8.97 39.45 -24.69
C SER A 257 -7.71 39.62 -25.54
N TYR A 258 -7.32 38.59 -26.29
CA TYR A 258 -6.79 38.75 -27.64
C TYR A 258 -7.25 37.58 -28.51
N SER A 259 -8.11 37.91 -29.46
CA SER A 259 -8.38 37.20 -30.70
C SER A 259 -7.49 37.76 -31.81
N VAL A 260 -7.33 36.99 -32.91
CA VAL A 260 -6.92 37.33 -34.31
C VAL A 260 -5.77 36.40 -34.76
N LEU A 261 -6.08 35.31 -35.49
CA LEU A 261 -6.22 35.11 -36.95
C LEU A 261 -4.92 34.69 -37.66
N ASN A 262 -5.06 33.61 -38.43
CA ASN A 262 -4.44 33.26 -39.72
C ASN A 262 -2.95 33.54 -39.97
N GLU A 263 -2.21 32.47 -40.25
CA GLU A 263 -1.79 32.09 -41.62
C GLU A 263 -1.71 30.56 -41.74
#